data_AF-A0A938WI50-F1
#
_entry.id   AF-A0A938WI50-F1
#
_cell.length_a   1.000
_cell.length_b   1.000
_cell.length_c   1.000
_cell.angle_alpha   90.00
_cell.angle_beta   90.00
_cell.angle_gamma   90.00
#
_symmetry.space_group_name_H-M   'P 1'
#
loop_
_entity.id
_entity.type
_entity.pdbx_description
1 polymer ?
#
loop_
_entity_poly.entity_id
_entity_poly.type
_entity_poly.pdbx_seq_one_letter_code
_entity_poly.pdbx_strand_id
1 'polypeptide(L)'
;MLAIAAVTPPAAGAQSVGVEMHAPPPAAVSLPIVNAGFEAPAIAVGSFSTTAPPNGWVAVGNIDFSLRTVGVLHPATTQLYPAGAPEGNNVGVVFLLDDFAVQGLFTNQPAGLAQTLGSTLATSTRYELSVEIGNIANDPDPPNNLFQFNGFPGYRIELLAGGVLLAARENAVLPAEGTFLTDTLAFESGASHPLAGQALGLRLLNLNAAPGIEVNFDDVRLEATPSAWTDLGSAKPGSAGVPQLVGTGPLTAGSANALALNAAAPGAPATLVAGLGTLGAPFKGGTLVPSPLILIPFIASGAGAVTLPFAWPAGVPAGTQLFMQFWISDAGASFGLSASNAVAGTAG
;
A
#
# COMPACT_ATOMS: atom_id res chain seq x y z
N MET A 1 3.01 65.42 55.74
CA MET A 1 1.95 64.83 54.88
C MET A 1 2.57 64.58 53.51
N LEU A 2 2.40 63.35 53.01
CA LEU A 2 2.88 62.75 51.76
C LEU A 2 3.00 63.67 50.52
N ALA A 3 4.00 63.40 49.67
CA ALA A 3 3.78 62.75 48.36
C ALA A 3 5.11 62.29 47.73
N ILE A 4 5.18 60.98 47.43
CA ILE A 4 6.29 60.27 46.78
C ILE A 4 6.01 60.26 45.26
N ALA A 5 7.01 60.60 44.45
CA ALA A 5 6.90 60.60 42.99
C ALA A 5 6.87 59.16 42.44
N ALA A 6 5.88 58.86 41.61
CA ALA A 6 5.70 57.56 40.97
C ALA A 6 6.59 57.43 39.72
N VAL A 7 7.37 56.34 39.66
CA VAL A 7 8.12 55.91 38.49
C VAL A 7 7.19 55.10 37.59
N THR A 8 7.02 55.51 36.34
CA THR A 8 6.29 54.76 35.31
C THR A 8 7.10 53.55 34.82
N PRO A 9 6.52 52.34 34.76
CA PRO A 9 7.18 51.16 34.20
C PRO A 9 7.22 51.20 32.66
N PRO A 10 8.16 50.49 32.01
CA PRO A 10 8.28 50.46 30.56
C PRO A 10 7.13 49.69 29.89
N ALA A 11 6.79 50.10 28.67
CA ALA A 11 5.74 49.48 27.86
C ALA A 11 6.08 48.02 27.54
N ALA A 12 5.15 47.11 27.84
CA ALA A 12 5.20 45.73 27.42
C ALA A 12 5.07 45.65 25.89
N GLY A 13 6.15 45.23 25.22
CA GLY A 13 6.09 44.84 23.82
C GLY A 13 5.17 43.62 23.69
N ALA A 14 4.05 43.78 23.00
CA ALA A 14 3.22 42.67 22.59
C ALA A 14 4.01 41.82 21.58
N GLN A 15 4.62 40.73 22.04
CA GLN A 15 4.99 39.67 21.14
C GLN A 15 3.70 39.00 20.68
N SER A 16 3.36 39.17 19.40
CA SER A 16 2.37 38.33 18.76
C SER A 16 2.92 36.90 18.77
N VAL A 17 2.44 36.09 19.71
CA VAL A 17 2.57 34.64 19.63
C VAL A 17 1.76 34.24 18.40
N GLY A 18 2.43 34.14 17.26
CA GLY A 18 1.88 33.47 16.10
C GLY A 18 1.65 32.03 16.53
N VAL A 19 0.40 31.69 16.79
CA VAL A 19 -0.02 30.29 16.78
C VAL A 19 0.16 29.86 15.33
N GLU A 20 1.31 29.25 15.02
CA GLU A 20 1.41 28.41 13.83
C GLU A 20 0.25 27.41 13.96
N MET A 21 -0.79 27.62 13.17
CA MET A 21 -1.81 26.61 13.01
C MET A 21 -1.09 25.43 12.34
N HIS A 22 -0.69 24.45 13.14
CA HIS A 22 -0.28 23.14 12.65
C HIS A 22 -1.36 22.69 11.68
N ALA A 23 -1.04 22.65 10.39
CA ALA A 23 -1.92 22.02 9.43
C ALA A 23 -2.15 20.59 9.94
N PRO A 24 -3.40 20.14 10.08
CA PRO A 24 -3.65 18.76 10.48
C PRO A 24 -2.93 17.82 9.48
N PRO A 25 -2.43 16.67 9.95
CA PRO A 25 -1.79 15.71 9.07
C PRO A 25 -2.72 15.38 7.90
N PRO A 26 -2.17 15.03 6.72
CA PRO A 26 -2.98 14.71 5.56
C PRO A 26 -4.00 13.63 5.92
N ALA A 27 -5.29 13.94 5.78
CA ALA A 27 -6.34 13.00 6.16
C ALA A 27 -6.51 11.93 5.08
N ALA A 28 -6.69 10.69 5.51
CA ALA A 28 -7.06 9.59 4.63
C ALA A 28 -8.47 9.82 4.08
N VAL A 29 -8.66 9.56 2.79
CA VAL A 29 -9.95 9.61 2.10
C VAL A 29 -10.31 8.20 1.66
N SER A 30 -11.46 7.70 2.11
CA SER A 30 -12.00 6.43 1.63
C SER A 30 -12.45 6.56 0.18
N LEU A 31 -11.97 5.66 -0.69
CA LEU A 31 -12.33 5.59 -2.09
C LEU A 31 -13.49 4.62 -2.29
N PRO A 32 -14.54 5.01 -3.05
CA PRO A 32 -15.74 4.20 -3.19
C PRO A 32 -15.44 2.91 -3.96
N ILE A 33 -15.87 1.79 -3.37
CA ILE A 33 -15.87 0.46 -3.95
C ILE A 33 -17.33 -0.01 -4.01
N VAL A 34 -17.76 -0.46 -5.17
CA VAL A 34 -19.14 -0.98 -5.33
C VAL A 34 -19.21 -2.34 -4.66
N ASN A 35 -20.19 -2.51 -3.77
CA ASN A 35 -20.44 -3.79 -3.10
C ASN A 35 -19.18 -4.34 -2.38
N ALA A 36 -18.59 -3.48 -1.55
CA ALA A 36 -17.32 -3.71 -0.86
C ALA A 36 -17.35 -4.90 0.13
N GLY A 37 -18.48 -5.15 0.78
CA GLY A 37 -18.72 -6.32 1.62
C GLY A 37 -19.62 -7.39 1.00
N PHE A 38 -19.78 -7.39 -0.33
CA PHE A 38 -20.47 -8.47 -1.04
C PHE A 38 -21.95 -8.71 -0.64
N GLU A 39 -22.61 -7.74 -0.02
CA GLU A 39 -24.03 -7.77 0.37
C GLU A 39 -25.01 -7.90 -0.81
N ALA A 40 -24.55 -7.70 -2.05
CA ALA A 40 -25.35 -7.87 -3.25
C ALA A 40 -24.83 -9.02 -4.15
N PRO A 41 -25.69 -9.98 -4.54
CA PRO A 41 -27.12 -10.06 -4.22
C PRO A 41 -27.38 -10.45 -2.75
N ALA A 42 -28.51 -9.98 -2.21
CA ALA A 42 -29.00 -10.50 -0.95
C ALA A 42 -29.42 -11.96 -1.11
N ILE A 43 -28.93 -12.83 -0.25
CA ILE A 43 -29.20 -14.28 -0.26
C ILE A 43 -29.67 -14.76 1.11
N ALA A 44 -30.28 -15.94 1.15
CA ALA A 44 -30.82 -16.49 2.38
C ALA A 44 -29.70 -16.82 3.39
N VAL A 45 -30.00 -16.73 4.68
CA VAL A 45 -29.12 -17.15 5.77
C VAL A 45 -28.67 -18.60 5.56
N GLY A 46 -27.36 -18.87 5.70
CA GLY A 46 -26.78 -20.19 5.55
C GLY A 46 -26.77 -20.71 4.11
N SER A 47 -26.85 -19.82 3.11
CA SER A 47 -26.83 -20.19 1.70
C SER A 47 -25.68 -19.52 0.94
N PHE A 48 -25.48 -19.93 -0.31
CA PHE A 48 -24.51 -19.33 -1.23
C PHE A 48 -25.14 -19.11 -2.61
N SER A 49 -24.55 -18.20 -3.39
CA SER A 49 -24.89 -17.97 -4.79
C SER A 49 -23.60 -17.79 -5.60
N THR A 50 -23.25 -18.81 -6.37
CA THR A 50 -22.01 -18.89 -7.14
C THR A 50 -22.26 -19.16 -8.63
N THR A 51 -23.34 -18.59 -9.16
CA THR A 51 -23.71 -18.72 -10.58
C THR A 51 -23.33 -17.51 -11.43
N ALA A 52 -22.88 -16.42 -10.77
CA ALA A 52 -22.40 -15.20 -11.39
C ALA A 52 -21.51 -14.44 -10.39
N PRO A 53 -20.65 -13.51 -10.84
CA PRO A 53 -19.92 -12.63 -9.95
C PRO A 53 -20.86 -11.74 -9.12
N PRO A 54 -20.47 -11.35 -7.88
CA PRO A 54 -21.21 -10.37 -7.08
C PRO A 54 -21.38 -9.04 -7.83
N ASN A 55 -22.45 -8.31 -7.54
CA ASN A 55 -22.72 -7.03 -8.20
C ASN A 55 -21.52 -6.08 -8.07
N GLY A 56 -21.13 -5.43 -9.17
CA GLY A 56 -19.97 -4.52 -9.19
C GLY A 56 -18.61 -5.22 -9.38
N TRP A 57 -18.55 -6.55 -9.26
CA TRP A 57 -17.35 -7.34 -9.50
C TRP A 57 -17.47 -8.16 -10.79
N VAL A 58 -16.32 -8.54 -11.35
CA VAL A 58 -16.23 -9.46 -12.49
C VAL A 58 -15.32 -10.62 -12.15
N ALA A 59 -15.53 -11.77 -12.80
CA ALA A 59 -14.62 -12.89 -12.70
C ALA A 59 -13.31 -12.60 -13.46
N VAL A 60 -12.18 -13.03 -12.90
CA VAL A 60 -10.86 -12.97 -13.53
C VAL A 60 -10.16 -14.33 -13.42
N GLY A 61 -9.40 -14.70 -14.44
CA GLY A 61 -8.79 -16.02 -14.54
C GLY A 61 -9.76 -17.08 -15.09
N ASN A 62 -9.42 -18.35 -14.91
CA ASN A 62 -10.25 -19.46 -15.39
C ASN A 62 -11.43 -19.70 -14.41
N ILE A 63 -12.59 -19.13 -14.73
CA ILE A 63 -13.85 -19.29 -14.00
C ILE A 63 -14.90 -19.81 -14.99
N ASP A 64 -15.51 -20.94 -14.67
CA ASP A 64 -16.47 -21.64 -15.52
C ASP A 64 -17.87 -21.77 -14.90
N PHE A 65 -18.05 -21.31 -13.66
CA PHE A 65 -19.28 -21.44 -12.88
C PHE A 65 -19.77 -22.89 -12.73
N SER A 66 -18.84 -23.84 -12.82
CA SER A 66 -19.03 -25.26 -12.53
C SER A 66 -18.12 -25.65 -11.37
N LEU A 67 -16.87 -26.03 -11.65
CA LEU A 67 -15.93 -26.39 -10.60
C LEU A 67 -15.06 -25.20 -10.17
N ARG A 68 -15.02 -24.12 -10.96
CA ARG A 68 -14.28 -22.90 -10.65
C ARG A 68 -15.24 -21.72 -10.72
N THR A 69 -15.56 -21.15 -9.57
CA THR A 69 -16.62 -20.16 -9.44
C THR A 69 -16.30 -19.03 -8.48
N VAL A 70 -17.04 -17.94 -8.65
CA VAL A 70 -17.07 -16.79 -7.75
C VAL A 70 -18.52 -16.46 -7.42
N GLY A 71 -18.73 -15.80 -6.28
CA GLY A 71 -20.08 -15.49 -5.83
C GLY A 71 -20.12 -14.91 -4.43
N VAL A 72 -21.22 -15.18 -3.72
CA VAL A 72 -21.44 -14.75 -2.34
C VAL A 72 -21.85 -15.93 -1.46
N LEU A 73 -21.49 -15.88 -0.18
CA LEU A 73 -21.88 -16.81 0.88
C LEU A 73 -22.45 -16.00 2.05
N HIS A 74 -23.58 -16.42 2.62
CA HIS A 74 -24.12 -15.86 3.85
C HIS A 74 -23.90 -16.88 4.97
N PRO A 75 -22.81 -16.78 5.74
CA PRO A 75 -22.39 -17.87 6.62
C PRO A 75 -23.13 -17.90 7.97
N ALA A 76 -23.98 -16.92 8.26
CA ALA A 76 -24.71 -16.88 9.52
C ALA A 76 -25.47 -18.19 9.78
N THR A 77 -25.43 -18.65 11.03
CA THR A 77 -26.01 -19.92 11.52
C THR A 77 -25.36 -21.21 11.01
N THR A 78 -24.30 -21.12 10.19
CA THR A 78 -23.49 -22.28 9.78
C THR A 78 -22.30 -22.51 10.73
N GLN A 79 -21.63 -23.66 10.59
CA GLN A 79 -20.35 -23.91 11.26
C GLN A 79 -19.13 -23.43 10.42
N LEU A 80 -19.38 -22.92 9.21
CA LEU A 80 -18.34 -22.47 8.27
C LEU A 80 -17.55 -21.29 8.82
N TYR A 81 -18.25 -20.35 9.45
CA TYR A 81 -17.70 -19.20 10.16
C TYR A 81 -18.51 -18.94 11.45
N PRO A 82 -18.08 -19.48 12.61
CA PRO A 82 -18.82 -19.34 13.86
C PRO A 82 -19.01 -17.88 14.31
N ALA A 83 -18.10 -16.99 13.93
CA ALA A 83 -18.19 -15.55 14.22
C ALA A 83 -19.09 -14.77 13.25
N GLY A 84 -19.55 -15.40 12.16
CA GLY A 84 -20.28 -14.72 11.08
C GLY A 84 -19.37 -14.01 10.07
N ALA A 85 -19.98 -13.21 9.20
CA ALA A 85 -19.28 -12.34 8.26
C ALA A 85 -18.63 -11.15 9.00
N PRO A 86 -17.42 -10.72 8.63
CA PRO A 86 -16.79 -9.52 9.19
C PRO A 86 -17.60 -8.23 9.05
N GLU A 87 -18.28 -8.05 7.92
CA GLU A 87 -19.20 -6.93 7.63
C GLU A 87 -20.54 -7.49 7.13
N GLY A 88 -21.63 -6.74 7.38
CA GLY A 88 -22.93 -7.11 6.84
C GLY A 88 -23.39 -8.54 7.16
N ASN A 89 -23.76 -9.28 6.11
CA ASN A 89 -24.32 -10.63 6.19
C ASN A 89 -23.58 -11.62 5.28
N ASN A 90 -23.02 -11.14 4.18
CA ASN A 90 -22.43 -11.93 3.12
C ASN A 90 -20.89 -11.80 3.14
N VAL A 91 -20.23 -12.74 2.48
CA VAL A 91 -18.82 -12.66 2.11
C VAL A 91 -18.68 -13.03 0.64
N GLY A 92 -17.66 -12.48 -0.02
CA GLY A 92 -17.27 -12.86 -1.37
C GLY A 92 -16.67 -14.26 -1.38
N VAL A 93 -16.99 -15.04 -2.40
CA VAL A 93 -16.52 -16.42 -2.59
C VAL A 93 -15.59 -16.49 -3.79
N VAL A 94 -14.45 -17.16 -3.63
CA VAL A 94 -13.62 -17.65 -4.73
C VAL A 94 -13.32 -19.14 -4.51
N PHE A 95 -14.11 -19.99 -5.15
CA PHE A 95 -14.05 -21.44 -5.05
C PHE A 95 -13.39 -22.03 -6.30
N LEU A 96 -12.28 -22.75 -6.14
CA LEU A 96 -11.50 -23.36 -7.19
C LEU A 96 -11.29 -24.84 -6.89
N LEU A 97 -12.10 -25.67 -7.53
CA LEU A 97 -11.99 -27.12 -7.53
C LEU A 97 -11.61 -27.54 -8.95
N ASP A 98 -10.43 -28.14 -9.14
CA ASP A 98 -10.01 -28.54 -10.49
C ASP A 98 -10.58 -29.91 -10.89
N ASP A 99 -10.87 -30.78 -9.91
CA ASP A 99 -11.45 -32.11 -10.13
C ASP A 99 -12.33 -32.50 -8.95
N PHE A 100 -13.62 -32.75 -9.20
CA PHE A 100 -14.57 -33.16 -8.15
C PHE A 100 -14.28 -34.54 -7.56
N ALA A 101 -13.76 -35.47 -8.38
CA ALA A 101 -13.35 -36.79 -7.89
C ALA A 101 -12.06 -36.73 -7.07
N VAL A 102 -11.27 -35.67 -7.25
CA VAL A 102 -9.98 -35.46 -6.58
C VAL A 102 -9.97 -34.06 -5.96
N GLN A 103 -10.73 -33.87 -4.88
CA GLN A 103 -10.89 -32.57 -4.18
C GLN A 103 -9.61 -32.00 -3.53
N GLY A 104 -8.45 -32.59 -3.80
CA GLY A 104 -7.13 -32.06 -3.44
C GLY A 104 -6.24 -31.74 -4.64
N LEU A 105 -6.78 -31.72 -5.86
CA LEU A 105 -6.04 -31.29 -7.05
C LEU A 105 -5.96 -29.76 -7.09
N PHE A 106 -4.73 -29.23 -7.14
CA PHE A 106 -4.45 -27.81 -7.27
C PHE A 106 -3.47 -27.56 -8.41
N THR A 107 -3.79 -26.60 -9.28
CA THR A 107 -3.06 -26.39 -10.55
C THR A 107 -2.13 -25.17 -10.54
N ASN A 108 -2.01 -24.45 -9.42
CA ASN A 108 -1.32 -23.15 -9.35
C ASN A 108 -1.82 -22.17 -10.43
N GLN A 109 -3.13 -22.18 -10.67
CA GLN A 109 -3.80 -21.29 -11.62
C GLN A 109 -4.71 -20.34 -10.84
N PRO A 110 -4.23 -19.14 -10.50
CA PRO A 110 -5.02 -18.17 -9.77
C PRO A 110 -6.25 -17.71 -10.55
N ALA A 111 -7.36 -17.54 -9.85
CA ALA A 111 -8.58 -16.95 -10.37
C ALA A 111 -9.33 -16.25 -9.23
N GLY A 112 -10.31 -15.42 -9.55
CA GLY A 112 -11.11 -14.75 -8.53
C GLY A 112 -11.89 -13.55 -9.04
N LEU A 113 -11.92 -12.50 -8.22
CA LEU A 113 -12.76 -11.32 -8.38
C LEU A 113 -11.91 -10.12 -8.80
N ALA A 114 -12.47 -9.27 -9.67
CA ALA A 114 -11.87 -8.00 -10.06
C ALA A 114 -12.91 -6.87 -10.08
N GLN A 115 -12.48 -5.65 -9.76
CA GLN A 115 -13.29 -4.44 -9.91
C GLN A 115 -12.43 -3.30 -10.44
N THR A 116 -12.93 -2.58 -11.45
CA THR A 116 -12.36 -1.29 -11.88
C THR A 116 -13.15 -0.18 -11.19
N LEU A 117 -12.45 0.71 -10.50
CA LEU A 117 -13.04 1.77 -9.70
C LEU A 117 -13.28 3.03 -10.54
N GLY A 118 -14.19 3.89 -10.07
CA GLY A 118 -14.36 5.24 -10.63
C GLY A 118 -13.24 6.20 -10.22
N SER A 119 -12.53 5.89 -9.13
CA SER A 119 -11.35 6.63 -8.67
C SER A 119 -10.14 6.35 -9.55
N THR A 120 -9.29 7.36 -9.77
CA THR A 120 -8.08 7.26 -10.57
C THR A 120 -6.82 7.32 -9.72
N LEU A 121 -5.72 6.80 -10.25
CA LEU A 121 -4.40 6.92 -9.64
C LEU A 121 -3.96 8.40 -9.62
N ALA A 122 -3.87 8.97 -8.42
CA ALA A 122 -3.23 10.24 -8.15
C ALA A 122 -1.72 10.04 -7.92
N THR A 123 -0.95 11.12 -8.07
CA THR A 123 0.48 11.18 -7.71
C THR A 123 0.64 11.64 -6.26
N SER A 124 1.81 11.45 -5.68
CA SER A 124 2.13 11.84 -4.29
C SER A 124 1.05 11.38 -3.30
N THR A 125 0.58 10.16 -3.47
CA THR A 125 -0.56 9.59 -2.74
C THR A 125 -0.20 8.17 -2.30
N ARG A 126 -0.38 7.91 -1.01
CA ARG A 126 -0.38 6.59 -0.39
C ARG A 126 -1.76 5.97 -0.53
N TYR A 127 -1.81 4.74 -1.02
CA TYR A 127 -3.00 3.91 -1.09
C TYR A 127 -2.87 2.74 -0.13
N GLU A 128 -3.89 2.49 0.68
CA GLU A 128 -3.97 1.33 1.56
C GLU A 128 -5.24 0.54 1.24
N LEU A 129 -5.05 -0.68 0.69
CA LEU A 129 -6.10 -1.65 0.42
C LEU A 129 -6.15 -2.63 1.59
N SER A 130 -7.22 -2.57 2.38
CA SER A 130 -7.51 -3.53 3.45
C SER A 130 -8.63 -4.46 3.03
N VAL A 131 -8.49 -5.75 3.34
CA VAL A 131 -9.47 -6.79 3.01
C VAL A 131 -9.50 -7.82 4.12
N GLU A 132 -10.68 -8.25 4.53
CA GLU A 132 -10.83 -9.40 5.41
C GLU A 132 -10.66 -10.68 4.60
N ILE A 133 -9.67 -11.49 4.96
CA ILE A 133 -9.35 -12.75 4.29
C ILE A 133 -9.89 -13.90 5.14
N GLY A 134 -10.79 -14.69 4.57
CA GLY A 134 -11.43 -15.83 5.22
C GLY A 134 -10.85 -17.15 4.78
N ASN A 135 -10.59 -18.03 5.76
CA ASN A 135 -10.38 -19.45 5.53
C ASN A 135 -11.60 -20.20 6.06
N ILE A 136 -12.36 -20.83 5.17
CA ILE A 136 -13.66 -21.44 5.48
C ILE A 136 -13.48 -22.79 6.15
N ALA A 137 -14.18 -23.03 7.26
CA ALA A 137 -14.15 -24.34 7.92
C ALA A 137 -14.98 -25.37 7.14
N ASN A 138 -14.68 -26.66 7.36
CA ASN A 138 -15.57 -27.72 6.93
C ASN A 138 -16.92 -27.69 7.66
N ASP A 139 -18.00 -27.93 6.92
CA ASP A 139 -19.32 -28.20 7.52
C ASP A 139 -19.38 -29.67 7.97
N PRO A 140 -19.58 -29.97 9.27
CA PRO A 140 -19.71 -31.34 9.74
C PRO A 140 -21.07 -31.97 9.42
N ASP A 141 -22.09 -31.16 9.09
CA ASP A 141 -23.49 -31.58 9.03
C ASP A 141 -23.94 -31.88 7.58
N PRO A 142 -24.48 -33.08 7.29
CA PRO A 142 -25.12 -33.37 6.01
C PRO A 142 -26.38 -32.50 5.79
N PRO A 143 -26.66 -32.03 4.56
CA PRO A 143 -25.97 -32.34 3.30
C PRO A 143 -24.83 -31.39 2.94
N ASN A 144 -24.38 -30.52 3.83
CA ASN A 144 -23.42 -29.46 3.52
C ASN A 144 -21.96 -29.93 3.55
N ASN A 145 -21.71 -31.16 4.00
CA ASN A 145 -20.39 -31.78 4.10
C ASN A 145 -19.88 -32.43 2.78
N LEU A 146 -20.36 -31.97 1.63
CA LEU A 146 -20.00 -32.52 0.32
C LEU A 146 -18.59 -32.14 -0.15
N PHE A 147 -18.09 -31.00 0.34
CA PHE A 147 -16.80 -30.44 -0.04
C PHE A 147 -15.79 -30.54 1.11
N GLN A 148 -14.53 -30.78 0.77
CA GLN A 148 -13.42 -30.76 1.71
C GLN A 148 -12.72 -29.39 1.66
N PHE A 149 -13.12 -28.50 2.55
CA PHE A 149 -12.57 -27.16 2.67
C PHE A 149 -11.24 -27.09 3.43
N ASN A 150 -10.97 -28.06 4.32
CA ASN A 150 -9.76 -28.11 5.14
C ASN A 150 -8.47 -27.74 4.36
N GLY A 151 -7.70 -26.82 4.93
CA GLY A 151 -6.52 -26.26 4.31
C GLY A 151 -6.77 -24.83 3.85
N PHE A 152 -5.76 -24.20 3.28
CA PHE A 152 -5.89 -22.87 2.73
C PHE A 152 -5.14 -22.78 1.40
N PRO A 153 -5.83 -22.58 0.26
CA PRO A 153 -5.20 -22.63 -1.07
C PRO A 153 -4.28 -21.45 -1.36
N GLY A 154 -4.27 -20.48 -0.46
CA GLY A 154 -3.57 -19.21 -0.56
C GLY A 154 -4.37 -18.16 -1.34
N TYR A 155 -4.04 -16.90 -1.10
CA TYR A 155 -4.67 -15.75 -1.73
C TYR A 155 -3.66 -14.70 -2.16
N ARG A 156 -4.10 -13.83 -3.07
CA ARG A 156 -3.41 -12.60 -3.43
C ARG A 156 -4.38 -11.45 -3.57
N ILE A 157 -4.06 -10.31 -2.96
CA ILE A 157 -4.72 -9.03 -3.19
C ILE A 157 -3.84 -8.16 -4.10
N GLU A 158 -4.45 -7.52 -5.08
CA GLU A 158 -3.75 -6.69 -6.07
C GLU A 158 -4.40 -5.31 -6.18
N LEU A 159 -3.57 -4.27 -6.22
CA LEU A 159 -3.94 -2.92 -6.61
C LEU A 159 -3.40 -2.63 -8.01
N LEU A 160 -4.24 -2.07 -8.88
CA LEU A 160 -3.95 -1.82 -10.29
C LEU A 160 -4.25 -0.35 -10.66
N ALA A 161 -3.68 0.11 -11.77
CA ALA A 161 -4.12 1.31 -12.47
C ALA A 161 -4.13 1.06 -13.98
N GLY A 162 -5.24 1.37 -14.65
CA GLY A 162 -5.40 1.11 -16.09
C GLY A 162 -5.23 -0.36 -16.46
N GLY A 163 -5.54 -1.28 -15.54
CA GLY A 163 -5.35 -2.72 -15.70
C GLY A 163 -3.90 -3.22 -15.49
N VAL A 164 -2.95 -2.32 -15.21
CA VAL A 164 -1.56 -2.67 -14.91
C VAL A 164 -1.37 -2.80 -13.40
N LEU A 165 -0.69 -3.85 -12.96
CA LEU A 165 -0.40 -4.11 -11.56
C LEU A 165 0.50 -3.00 -10.97
N LEU A 166 0.06 -2.37 -9.89
CA LEU A 166 0.85 -1.43 -9.10
C LEU A 166 1.56 -2.13 -7.95
N ALA A 167 0.80 -2.92 -7.19
CA ALA A 167 1.30 -3.66 -6.06
C ALA A 167 0.45 -4.91 -5.81
N ALA A 168 1.07 -5.94 -5.24
CA ALA A 168 0.41 -7.16 -4.84
C ALA A 168 0.91 -7.61 -3.47
N ARG A 169 0.04 -8.30 -2.73
CA ARG A 169 0.40 -8.95 -1.48
C ARG A 169 -0.19 -10.35 -1.47
N GLU A 170 0.65 -11.33 -1.15
CA GLU A 170 0.34 -12.75 -1.25
C GLU A 170 0.59 -13.42 0.11
N ASN A 171 -0.42 -14.13 0.64
CA ASN A 171 -0.32 -14.95 1.84
C ASN A 171 0.35 -14.27 3.06
N ALA A 172 0.17 -12.96 3.23
CA ALA A 172 0.87 -12.20 4.27
C ALA A 172 0.28 -12.45 5.67
N VAL A 173 -1.01 -12.77 5.73
CA VAL A 173 -1.69 -13.35 6.90
C VAL A 173 -2.32 -14.68 6.51
N LEU A 174 -2.41 -15.62 7.46
CA LEU A 174 -2.95 -16.97 7.22
C LEU A 174 -4.04 -17.25 8.27
N PRO A 175 -5.32 -16.97 7.96
CA PRO A 175 -6.41 -17.24 8.88
C PRO A 175 -6.52 -18.75 9.19
N ALA A 176 -6.86 -19.05 10.45
CA ALA A 176 -7.23 -20.41 10.83
C ALA A 176 -8.59 -20.77 10.20
N GLU A 177 -8.89 -22.07 10.14
CA GLU A 177 -10.19 -22.60 9.71
C GLU A 177 -11.35 -21.89 10.42
N GLY A 178 -12.32 -21.43 9.63
CA GLY A 178 -13.52 -20.73 10.09
C GLY A 178 -13.28 -19.35 10.68
N THR A 179 -12.17 -18.70 10.31
CA THR A 179 -11.83 -17.35 10.79
C THR A 179 -11.47 -16.39 9.65
N PHE A 180 -11.52 -15.11 9.97
CA PHE A 180 -11.01 -14.03 9.13
C PHE A 180 -9.80 -13.35 9.76
N LEU A 181 -8.90 -12.86 8.93
CA LEU A 181 -7.86 -11.92 9.31
C LEU A 181 -7.81 -10.77 8.31
N THR A 182 -7.67 -9.54 8.80
CA THR A 182 -7.40 -8.38 7.96
C THR A 182 -6.02 -8.48 7.34
N ASP A 183 -5.94 -8.44 6.00
CA ASP A 183 -4.69 -8.13 5.29
C ASP A 183 -4.70 -6.67 4.82
N THR A 184 -3.53 -6.05 4.72
CA THR A 184 -3.38 -4.69 4.20
C THR A 184 -2.19 -4.58 3.26
N LEU A 185 -2.49 -4.16 2.03
CA LEU A 185 -1.54 -3.82 0.98
C LEU A 185 -1.38 -2.30 0.90
N ALA A 186 -0.15 -1.82 0.98
CA ALA A 186 0.17 -0.40 0.80
C ALA A 186 0.93 -0.15 -0.50
N PHE A 187 0.60 0.95 -1.18
CA PHE A 187 1.28 1.44 -2.37
C PHE A 187 1.49 2.96 -2.30
N GLU A 188 2.66 3.44 -2.70
CA GLU A 188 2.99 4.87 -2.74
C GLU A 188 3.19 5.30 -4.18
N SER A 189 2.39 6.26 -4.64
CA SER A 189 2.63 6.95 -5.90
C SER A 189 3.62 8.08 -5.69
N GLY A 190 4.67 8.15 -6.53
CA GLY A 190 5.59 9.28 -6.55
C GLY A 190 4.95 10.56 -7.12
N ALA A 191 5.70 11.66 -7.19
CA ALA A 191 5.18 12.92 -7.75
C ALA A 191 4.93 12.84 -9.27
N SER A 192 5.48 11.83 -9.94
CA SER A 192 5.07 11.44 -11.27
C SER A 192 4.87 9.94 -11.31
N HIS A 193 3.91 9.50 -12.12
CA HIS A 193 3.67 8.08 -12.36
C HIS A 193 3.17 7.88 -13.79
N PRO A 194 3.68 6.91 -14.57
CA PRO A 194 3.27 6.71 -15.97
C PRO A 194 1.78 6.36 -16.11
N LEU A 195 1.17 5.84 -15.05
CA LEU A 195 -0.26 5.48 -14.99
C LEU A 195 -1.12 6.53 -14.26
N ALA A 196 -0.58 7.72 -13.97
CA ALA A 196 -1.35 8.78 -13.32
C ALA A 196 -2.61 9.12 -14.14
N GLY A 197 -3.74 9.30 -13.46
CA GLY A 197 -5.05 9.53 -14.07
C GLY A 197 -5.74 8.29 -14.64
N GLN A 198 -5.09 7.12 -14.66
CA GLN A 198 -5.74 5.86 -15.02
C GLN A 198 -6.66 5.37 -13.89
N ALA A 199 -7.77 4.73 -14.24
CA ALA A 199 -8.70 4.16 -13.26
C ALA A 199 -7.98 3.13 -12.38
N LEU A 200 -8.21 3.21 -11.06
CA LEU A 200 -7.72 2.21 -10.12
C LEU A 200 -8.50 0.90 -10.32
N GLY A 201 -7.86 -0.22 -10.03
CA GLY A 201 -8.50 -1.53 -10.06
C GLY A 201 -8.05 -2.40 -8.90
N LEU A 202 -8.87 -3.36 -8.54
CA LEU A 202 -8.64 -4.32 -7.48
C LEU A 202 -8.75 -5.74 -8.04
N ARG A 203 -7.94 -6.68 -7.55
CA ARG A 203 -8.19 -8.12 -7.71
C ARG A 203 -8.02 -8.85 -6.38
N LEU A 204 -8.92 -9.80 -6.14
CA LEU A 204 -8.94 -10.68 -4.97
C LEU A 204 -8.92 -12.11 -5.50
N LEU A 205 -7.82 -12.82 -5.29
CA LEU A 205 -7.55 -14.08 -5.97
C LEU A 205 -7.39 -15.21 -4.97
N ASN A 206 -7.98 -16.36 -5.29
CA ASN A 206 -7.55 -17.66 -4.76
C ASN A 206 -6.41 -18.16 -5.66
N LEU A 207 -5.28 -18.54 -5.05
CA LEU A 207 -4.09 -18.97 -5.79
C LEU A 207 -4.17 -20.40 -6.31
N ASN A 208 -5.00 -21.23 -5.68
CA ASN A 208 -5.12 -22.65 -5.97
C ASN A 208 -3.74 -23.34 -5.96
N ALA A 209 -2.98 -23.10 -4.89
CA ALA A 209 -1.56 -23.48 -4.78
C ALA A 209 -1.28 -24.50 -3.67
N ALA A 210 -2.27 -24.81 -2.84
CA ALA A 210 -2.15 -25.63 -1.64
C ALA A 210 -3.51 -26.31 -1.32
N PRO A 211 -3.58 -27.22 -0.33
CA PRO A 211 -4.84 -27.80 0.12
C PRO A 211 -5.87 -26.74 0.52
N GLY A 212 -7.15 -27.11 0.49
CA GLY A 212 -8.28 -26.17 0.54
C GLY A 212 -8.68 -25.73 -0.87
N ILE A 213 -9.93 -25.34 -1.04
CA ILE A 213 -10.50 -25.06 -2.37
C ILE A 213 -11.20 -23.70 -2.44
N GLU A 214 -11.32 -22.99 -1.33
CA GLU A 214 -12.03 -21.72 -1.27
C GLU A 214 -11.24 -20.68 -0.47
N VAL A 215 -11.32 -19.43 -0.92
CA VAL A 215 -10.95 -18.26 -0.15
C VAL A 215 -12.16 -17.33 -0.13
N ASN A 216 -12.49 -16.83 1.05
CA ASN A 216 -13.53 -15.82 1.20
C ASN A 216 -12.91 -14.44 1.42
N PHE A 217 -13.60 -13.41 0.94
CA PHE A 217 -13.18 -12.03 1.08
C PHE A 217 -14.33 -11.20 1.62
N ASP A 218 -14.05 -10.23 2.47
CA ASP A 218 -15.07 -9.31 2.96
C ASP A 218 -14.48 -7.93 3.29
N ASP A 219 -15.36 -6.94 3.48
CA ASP A 219 -15.06 -5.57 3.95
C ASP A 219 -13.85 -4.95 3.22
N VAL A 220 -13.96 -4.88 1.89
CA VAL A 220 -12.89 -4.35 1.02
C VAL A 220 -12.84 -2.83 1.13
N ARG A 221 -11.75 -2.30 1.69
CA ARG A 221 -11.55 -0.86 1.90
C ARG A 221 -10.33 -0.38 1.14
N LEU A 222 -10.45 0.76 0.47
CA LEU A 222 -9.33 1.45 -0.14
C LEU A 222 -9.28 2.88 0.37
N GLU A 223 -8.19 3.23 1.06
CA GLU A 223 -7.93 4.58 1.52
C GLU A 223 -6.83 5.24 0.69
N ALA A 224 -6.99 6.54 0.45
CA ALA A 224 -6.00 7.38 -0.20
C ALA A 224 -5.61 8.55 0.72
N THR A 225 -4.33 8.64 1.04
CA THR A 225 -3.76 9.68 1.90
C THR A 225 -2.65 10.38 1.12
N PRO A 226 -2.54 11.72 1.15
CA PRO A 226 -1.37 12.39 0.57
C PRO A 226 -0.07 11.81 1.16
N SER A 227 0.88 11.50 0.28
CA SER A 227 2.15 10.89 0.69
C SER A 227 2.93 11.86 1.58
N ALA A 228 3.59 11.31 2.60
CA ALA A 228 4.55 12.05 3.41
C ALA A 228 5.80 12.45 2.59
N TRP A 229 5.95 11.89 1.39
CA TRP A 229 7.10 12.05 0.52
C TRP A 229 6.75 12.90 -0.71
N THR A 230 7.59 13.89 -0.98
CA THR A 230 7.48 14.75 -2.16
C THR A 230 8.76 14.66 -2.97
N ASP A 231 8.64 14.35 -4.26
CA ASP A 231 9.77 14.45 -5.19
C ASP A 231 9.98 15.92 -5.62
N LEU A 232 11.21 16.39 -5.47
CA LEU A 232 11.67 17.74 -5.76
C LEU A 232 12.44 17.83 -7.09
N GLY A 233 12.54 16.72 -7.84
CA GLY A 233 13.23 16.65 -9.13
C GLY A 233 14.75 16.76 -9.00
N SER A 234 15.40 17.41 -9.99
CA SER A 234 16.86 17.58 -10.04
C SER A 234 17.69 16.29 -10.22
N ALA A 235 17.07 15.24 -10.76
CA ALA A 235 17.79 14.05 -11.15
C ALA A 235 18.77 14.35 -12.29
N LYS A 236 19.93 13.68 -12.27
CA LYS A 236 20.99 13.83 -13.28
C LYS A 236 21.28 12.47 -13.91
N PRO A 237 21.17 12.33 -15.24
CA PRO A 237 21.37 11.05 -15.91
C PRO A 237 22.80 10.51 -15.74
N GLY A 238 22.87 9.18 -15.70
CA GLY A 238 24.08 8.37 -15.72
C GLY A 238 24.05 7.29 -16.80
N SER A 239 24.99 6.35 -16.73
CA SER A 239 25.11 5.26 -17.71
C SER A 239 23.95 4.27 -17.69
N ALA A 240 23.28 4.11 -16.54
CA ALA A 240 22.13 3.22 -16.35
C ALA A 240 20.76 3.93 -16.50
N GLY A 241 20.73 5.17 -16.99
CA GLY A 241 19.52 5.98 -17.09
C GLY A 241 19.50 7.12 -16.06
N VAL A 242 18.30 7.56 -15.66
CA VAL A 242 18.13 8.62 -14.65
C VAL A 242 17.89 7.96 -13.30
N PRO A 243 18.82 8.04 -12.33
CA PRO A 243 18.61 7.45 -11.01
C PRO A 243 17.36 8.04 -10.32
N GLN A 244 16.64 7.21 -9.58
CA GLN A 244 15.40 7.60 -8.89
C GLN A 244 15.45 7.20 -7.42
N LEU A 245 15.18 8.15 -6.53
CA LEU A 245 15.02 7.97 -5.10
C LEU A 245 13.53 8.08 -4.76
N VAL A 246 13.01 7.05 -4.09
CA VAL A 246 11.64 6.97 -3.61
C VAL A 246 11.66 6.78 -2.09
N GLY A 247 10.88 7.58 -1.38
CA GLY A 247 10.59 7.36 0.03
C GLY A 247 9.25 6.68 0.21
N THR A 248 9.16 5.81 1.21
CA THR A 248 7.92 5.10 1.56
C THR A 248 7.73 5.08 3.07
N GLY A 249 6.45 5.07 3.49
CA GLY A 249 6.05 5.04 4.89
C GLY A 249 5.54 6.41 5.38
N PRO A 250 4.81 6.43 6.51
CA PRO A 250 4.02 7.58 6.92
C PRO A 250 4.83 8.67 7.64
N LEU A 251 6.10 8.43 7.97
CA LEU A 251 6.93 9.34 8.77
C LEU A 251 6.28 9.80 10.10
N THR A 252 5.48 8.91 10.70
CA THR A 252 4.88 9.11 12.04
C THR A 252 5.70 8.38 13.10
N ALA A 253 5.61 8.80 14.36
CA ALA A 253 6.38 8.23 15.47
C ALA A 253 6.38 6.69 15.52
N GLY A 254 7.57 6.08 15.44
CA GLY A 254 7.76 4.62 15.50
C GLY A 254 7.41 3.85 14.22
N SER A 255 6.92 4.52 13.18
CA SER A 255 6.56 3.86 11.92
C SER A 255 7.77 3.27 11.21
N ALA A 256 7.54 2.17 10.48
CA ALA A 256 8.51 1.61 9.54
C ALA A 256 8.46 2.40 8.22
N ASN A 257 9.64 2.80 7.73
CA ASN A 257 9.82 3.58 6.52
C ASN A 257 10.98 3.01 5.71
N ALA A 258 11.09 3.41 4.44
CA ALA A 258 12.22 3.04 3.62
C ALA A 258 12.55 4.11 2.59
N LEU A 259 13.83 4.16 2.20
CA LEU A 259 14.30 4.84 1.00
C LEU A 259 14.78 3.79 0.00
N ALA A 260 14.38 3.94 -1.25
CA ALA A 260 14.81 3.08 -2.35
C ALA A 260 15.44 3.92 -3.47
N LEU A 261 16.69 3.64 -3.80
CA LEU A 261 17.36 4.13 -5.00
C LEU A 261 17.28 3.06 -6.09
N ASN A 262 16.94 3.48 -7.30
CA ASN A 262 16.99 2.64 -8.51
C ASN A 262 17.77 3.34 -9.63
N ALA A 263 18.16 2.55 -10.64
CA ALA A 263 18.88 3.02 -11.83
C ALA A 263 20.20 3.75 -11.54
N ALA A 264 20.87 3.40 -10.43
CA ALA A 264 22.26 3.76 -10.22
C ALA A 264 23.18 2.90 -11.13
N ALA A 265 24.41 3.36 -11.36
CA ALA A 265 25.40 2.52 -12.01
C ALA A 265 25.63 1.22 -11.20
N PRO A 266 25.56 0.02 -11.82
CA PRO A 266 25.74 -1.25 -11.11
C PRO A 266 27.04 -1.34 -10.32
N GLY A 267 26.97 -1.73 -9.04
CA GLY A 267 28.16 -1.85 -8.17
C GLY A 267 28.81 -0.51 -7.78
N ALA A 268 28.22 0.62 -8.15
CA ALA A 268 28.83 1.93 -7.93
C ALA A 268 28.71 2.40 -6.47
N PRO A 269 29.72 3.12 -5.96
CA PRO A 269 29.57 3.92 -4.75
C PRO A 269 28.46 4.96 -4.93
N ALA A 270 27.52 5.00 -3.99
CA ALA A 270 26.41 5.93 -3.95
C ALA A 270 26.34 6.58 -2.56
N THR A 271 26.42 7.90 -2.49
CA THR A 271 26.34 8.64 -1.23
C THR A 271 24.96 9.27 -1.10
N LEU A 272 24.22 8.89 -0.06
CA LEU A 272 23.01 9.60 0.35
C LEU A 272 23.41 10.89 1.04
N VAL A 273 23.01 12.01 0.46
CA VAL A 273 23.11 13.33 1.09
C VAL A 273 21.78 13.64 1.74
N ALA A 274 21.78 13.89 3.05
CA ALA A 274 20.58 14.23 3.82
C ALA A 274 20.76 15.56 4.57
N GLY A 275 19.66 16.31 4.71
CA GLY A 275 19.65 17.63 5.35
C GLY A 275 18.28 18.05 5.87
N LEU A 276 18.26 19.10 6.70
CA LEU A 276 17.04 19.73 7.25
C LEU A 276 16.58 20.97 6.46
N GLY A 277 17.23 21.26 5.34
CA GLY A 277 16.87 22.36 4.46
C GLY A 277 17.34 22.11 3.04
N THR A 278 16.87 22.93 2.11
CA THR A 278 17.32 22.92 0.72
C THR A 278 18.50 23.89 0.53
N LEU A 279 19.39 23.53 -0.40
CA LEU A 279 20.53 24.30 -0.87
C LEU A 279 20.33 24.71 -2.34
N GLY A 280 19.97 23.76 -3.20
CA GLY A 280 19.72 24.01 -4.63
C GLY A 280 20.95 24.51 -5.40
N ALA A 281 22.16 24.13 -5.00
CA ALA A 281 23.39 24.64 -5.58
C ALA A 281 23.87 23.81 -6.79
N PRO A 282 24.50 24.43 -7.80
CA PRO A 282 25.19 23.70 -8.86
C PRO A 282 26.28 22.78 -8.28
N PHE A 283 26.24 21.50 -8.63
CA PHE A 283 27.23 20.52 -8.20
C PHE A 283 27.48 19.51 -9.32
N LYS A 284 28.72 19.42 -9.79
CA LYS A 284 29.18 18.38 -10.74
C LYS A 284 28.28 18.21 -11.97
N GLY A 285 27.81 19.33 -12.51
CA GLY A 285 26.93 19.36 -13.69
C GLY A 285 25.47 18.99 -13.44
N GLY A 286 25.03 18.93 -12.18
CA GLY A 286 23.63 18.86 -11.76
C GLY A 286 23.34 19.84 -10.61
N THR A 287 22.27 19.58 -9.86
CA THR A 287 21.85 20.40 -8.71
C THR A 287 21.87 19.55 -7.45
N LEU A 288 22.66 19.97 -6.46
CA LEU A 288 22.63 19.42 -5.12
C LEU A 288 21.49 20.11 -4.36
N VAL A 289 20.38 19.40 -4.16
CA VAL A 289 19.18 19.97 -3.57
C VAL A 289 19.25 20.04 -2.04
N PRO A 290 19.65 19.00 -1.30
CA PRO A 290 19.72 19.10 0.17
C PRO A 290 20.90 19.98 0.61
N SER A 291 20.70 20.77 1.66
CA SER A 291 21.81 21.36 2.44
C SER A 291 22.49 20.24 3.24
N PRO A 292 23.73 19.84 2.93
CA PRO A 292 24.31 18.62 3.49
C PRO A 292 24.50 18.74 5.00
N LEU A 293 23.82 17.86 5.74
CA LEU A 293 24.02 17.67 7.18
C LEU A 293 24.66 16.31 7.46
N ILE A 294 24.18 15.28 6.76
CA ILE A 294 24.63 13.89 6.91
C ILE A 294 24.96 13.34 5.53
N LEU A 295 26.08 12.61 5.43
CA LEU A 295 26.50 11.87 4.25
C LEU A 295 26.62 10.39 4.62
N ILE A 296 25.83 9.54 3.98
CA ILE A 296 25.80 8.10 4.27
C ILE A 296 26.25 7.34 3.01
N PRO A 297 27.41 6.68 3.03
CA PRO A 297 27.90 5.93 1.89
C PRO A 297 27.21 4.57 1.76
N PHE A 298 26.88 4.20 0.52
CA PHE A 298 26.35 2.90 0.12
C PHE A 298 27.09 2.40 -1.12
N ILE A 299 26.91 1.12 -1.42
CA ILE A 299 27.28 0.52 -2.70
C ILE A 299 26.00 0.03 -3.37
N ALA A 300 25.73 0.50 -4.58
CA ALA A 300 24.59 0.02 -5.37
C ALA A 300 24.77 -1.46 -5.71
N SER A 301 23.67 -2.22 -5.72
CA SER A 301 23.69 -3.62 -6.13
C SER A 301 24.08 -3.79 -7.61
N GLY A 302 24.24 -5.04 -8.06
CA GLY A 302 24.43 -5.34 -9.49
C GLY A 302 23.25 -4.92 -10.37
N ALA A 303 22.07 -4.65 -9.80
CA ALA A 303 20.92 -4.10 -10.49
C ALA A 303 20.83 -2.56 -10.40
N GLY A 304 21.82 -1.90 -9.77
CA GLY A 304 21.81 -0.46 -9.59
C GLY A 304 20.84 0.02 -8.50
N ALA A 305 20.58 -0.82 -7.49
CA ALA A 305 19.62 -0.52 -6.42
C ALA A 305 20.26 -0.36 -5.04
N VAL A 306 19.68 0.50 -4.20
CA VAL A 306 19.95 0.59 -2.75
C VAL A 306 18.62 0.65 -2.02
N THR A 307 18.47 -0.11 -0.94
CA THR A 307 17.29 -0.04 -0.06
C THR A 307 17.74 0.20 1.36
N LEU A 308 17.18 1.24 1.99
CA LEU A 308 17.46 1.60 3.37
C LEU A 308 16.14 1.59 4.16
N PRO A 309 15.80 0.49 4.86
CA PRO A 309 14.72 0.51 5.83
C PRO A 309 15.14 1.28 7.09
N PHE A 310 14.22 2.02 7.69
CA PHE A 310 14.43 2.75 8.95
C PHE A 310 13.14 2.92 9.75
N ALA A 311 13.28 3.09 11.06
CA ALA A 311 12.17 3.46 11.93
C ALA A 311 12.17 4.97 12.17
N TRP A 312 10.99 5.60 12.13
CA TRP A 312 10.89 7.04 12.41
C TRP A 312 10.99 7.30 13.92
N PRO A 313 11.87 8.21 14.39
CA PRO A 313 12.01 8.45 15.82
C PRO A 313 10.77 9.14 16.40
N ALA A 314 10.29 8.66 17.55
CA ALA A 314 9.11 9.23 18.21
C ALA A 314 9.29 10.68 18.72
N GLY A 315 10.53 11.18 18.79
CA GLY A 315 10.85 12.53 19.24
C GLY A 315 10.88 13.59 18.14
N VAL A 316 10.62 13.24 16.88
CA VAL A 316 10.63 14.21 15.78
C VAL A 316 9.24 14.87 15.67
N PRO A 317 9.13 16.20 15.78
CA PRO A 317 7.85 16.89 15.67
C PRO A 317 7.20 16.73 14.28
N ALA A 318 5.87 16.60 14.24
CA ALA A 318 5.08 16.67 13.01
C ALA A 318 5.38 17.96 12.23
N GLY A 319 5.47 17.86 10.90
CA GLY A 319 5.88 18.94 10.01
C GLY A 319 7.40 19.06 9.80
N THR A 320 8.24 18.32 10.54
CA THR A 320 9.69 18.33 10.33
C THR A 320 10.03 17.78 8.95
N GLN A 321 10.83 18.52 8.17
CA GLN A 321 11.20 18.11 6.81
C GLN A 321 12.63 17.55 6.75
N LEU A 322 12.79 16.44 6.05
CA LEU A 322 14.08 15.86 5.66
C LEU A 322 14.22 15.91 4.15
N PHE A 323 15.33 16.45 3.68
CA PHE A 323 15.68 16.54 2.27
C PHE A 323 16.80 15.56 1.95
N MET A 324 16.61 14.73 0.94
CA MET A 324 17.53 13.64 0.62
C MET A 324 17.77 13.52 -0.88
N GLN A 325 19.01 13.19 -1.27
CA GLN A 325 19.39 12.96 -2.65
C GLN A 325 20.62 12.04 -2.70
N PHE A 326 20.65 11.08 -3.63
CA PHE A 326 21.84 10.29 -3.89
C PHE A 326 22.74 10.94 -4.94
N TRP A 327 24.04 10.89 -4.69
CA TRP A 327 25.10 11.17 -5.68
C TRP A 327 25.92 9.91 -5.90
N ILE A 328 26.04 9.48 -7.15
CA ILE A 328 26.54 8.15 -7.53
C ILE A 328 27.76 8.30 -8.42
N SER A 329 28.86 7.62 -8.08
CA SER A 329 30.05 7.51 -8.93
C SER A 329 29.72 6.77 -10.23
N ASP A 330 29.74 7.48 -11.35
CA ASP A 330 29.32 6.95 -12.63
C ASP A 330 30.19 7.54 -13.75
N ALA A 331 31.10 6.72 -14.27
CA ALA A 331 32.04 7.14 -15.31
C ALA A 331 31.35 7.54 -16.62
N GLY A 332 30.13 7.07 -16.88
CA GLY A 332 29.34 7.46 -18.05
C GLY A 332 28.55 8.76 -17.86
N ALA A 333 28.47 9.28 -16.64
CA ALA A 333 27.80 10.54 -16.35
C ALA A 333 28.74 11.74 -16.56
N SER A 334 28.17 12.90 -16.94
CA SER A 334 28.97 14.13 -16.99
C SER A 334 29.61 14.43 -15.62
N PHE A 335 30.87 14.86 -15.62
CA PHE A 335 31.69 15.07 -14.42
C PHE A 335 31.87 13.83 -13.51
N GLY A 336 31.64 12.62 -14.03
CA GLY A 336 31.88 11.36 -13.33
C GLY A 336 30.87 11.03 -12.22
N LEU A 337 29.76 11.76 -12.15
CA LEU A 337 28.72 11.56 -11.14
C LEU A 337 27.33 11.65 -11.75
N SER A 338 26.45 10.70 -11.47
CA SER A 338 25.00 10.83 -11.65
C SER A 338 24.32 11.17 -10.33
N ALA A 339 23.06 11.61 -10.38
CA ALA A 339 22.31 11.97 -9.18
C ALA A 339 20.86 11.50 -9.29
N SER A 340 20.29 11.05 -8.18
CA SER A 340 18.85 10.82 -8.11
C SER A 340 18.09 12.15 -8.13
N ASN A 341 16.78 12.07 -8.33
CA ASN A 341 15.91 13.15 -7.87
C ASN A 341 16.11 13.36 -6.35
N ALA A 342 15.83 14.57 -5.90
CA ALA A 342 15.76 14.88 -4.49
C ALA A 342 14.35 14.59 -3.97
N VAL A 343 14.24 14.09 -2.74
CA VAL A 343 12.97 13.87 -2.06
C VAL A 343 12.92 14.65 -0.76
N ALA A 344 11.74 15.17 -0.43
CA ALA A 344 11.41 15.71 0.88
C ALA A 344 10.48 14.72 1.60
N GLY A 345 10.83 14.30 2.81
CA GLY A 345 9.94 13.62 3.73
C GLY A 345 9.43 14.61 4.77
N THR A 346 8.12 14.73 4.95
CA THR A 346 7.50 15.58 5.99
C THR A 346 6.94 14.68 7.09
N ALA A 347 7.39 14.90 8.33
CA ALA A 347 6.92 14.15 9.50
C ALA A 347 5.40 14.30 9.67
N GLY A 348 4.71 13.17 9.86
CA GLY A 348 3.28 13.13 10.19
C GLY A 348 2.98 13.37 11.67
#